data_AF-A0A0U5H155-F1
#
_entry.id   AF-A0A0U5H155-F1
#
_cell.length_a   1.000
_cell.length_b   1.000
_cell.length_c   1.000
_cell.angle_alpha   90.00
_cell.angle_beta   90.00
_cell.angle_gamma   90.00
#
_symmetry.space_group_name_H-M   'P 1'
#
loop_
_entity.id
_entity.type
_entity.pdbx_description
1 polymer ?
#
loop_
_entity_poly.entity_id
_entity_poly.type
_entity_poly.pdbx_seq_one_letter_code
_entity_poly.pdbx_strand_id
1 'polypeptide(L)'
;MANQTETSPSVLAGVASAVRGGWRTAKTVYYANSVSWRVLKSGALVFLGCFLWAGSNVLGSYVDWGVLDYTMAYGAVVLVYGPIHHLVVIPLALRWRRSAGLRQRVGKRLPTAMLVVFLAAVAVAGTFSAGAMAVDFGSAMGGDGATATQPELACTTESGGETVACEVTNAERVERVVVTSAGEQLLAVDDPPFEFTVEASAVESTMDREQFRVRLYDGNGNLVRQYTRRLSTVGLN
;
A
#
# COMPACT_ATOMS: atom_id res chain seq x y z
N MET A 1 54.50 -15.41 -44.76
CA MET A 1 54.14 -14.86 -43.44
C MET A 1 52.69 -14.41 -43.51
N ALA A 2 51.77 -15.16 -42.89
CA ALA A 2 50.35 -14.83 -42.89
C ALA A 2 50.06 -13.81 -41.78
N ASN A 3 49.50 -12.67 -42.17
CA ASN A 3 49.16 -11.56 -41.29
C ASN A 3 47.91 -11.94 -40.48
N GLN A 4 48.07 -12.25 -39.19
CA GLN A 4 46.94 -12.47 -38.30
C GLN A 4 46.39 -11.10 -37.90
N THR A 5 45.30 -10.67 -38.54
CA THR A 5 44.47 -9.59 -38.02
C THR A 5 43.73 -10.10 -36.79
N GLU A 6 44.26 -9.83 -35.61
CA GLU A 6 43.54 -9.95 -34.34
C GLU A 6 42.36 -8.97 -34.34
N THR A 7 41.19 -9.44 -34.74
CA THR A 7 39.92 -8.75 -34.47
C THR A 7 39.67 -8.78 -32.97
N SER A 8 40.01 -7.70 -32.27
CA SER A 8 39.65 -7.51 -30.87
C SER A 8 38.13 -7.66 -30.71
N PRO A 9 37.65 -8.48 -29.74
CA PRO A 9 36.23 -8.67 -29.54
C PRO A 9 35.59 -7.33 -29.19
N SER A 10 34.55 -6.94 -29.92
CA SER A 10 33.89 -5.65 -29.68
C SER A 10 33.31 -5.63 -28.27
N VAL A 11 33.61 -4.58 -27.51
CA VAL A 11 33.12 -4.38 -26.14
C VAL A 11 31.59 -4.53 -26.08
N LEU A 12 30.89 -4.10 -27.14
CA LEU A 12 29.45 -4.27 -27.33
C LEU A 12 29.00 -5.74 -27.38
N ALA A 13 29.76 -6.61 -28.06
CA ALA A 13 29.47 -8.05 -28.07
C ALA A 13 29.70 -8.69 -26.69
N GLY A 14 30.72 -8.22 -25.95
CA GLY A 14 30.96 -8.60 -24.55
C GLY A 14 29.82 -8.22 -23.62
N VAL A 15 29.34 -6.97 -23.70
CA VAL A 15 28.20 -6.47 -22.91
C VAL A 15 26.91 -7.21 -23.27
N ALA A 16 26.63 -7.41 -24.56
CA ALA A 16 25.44 -8.15 -25.00
C ALA A 16 25.45 -9.61 -24.52
N SER A 17 26.62 -10.26 -24.54
CA SER A 17 26.84 -11.60 -23.99
C SER A 17 26.58 -11.63 -22.47
N ALA A 18 27.13 -10.67 -21.72
CA ALA A 18 26.96 -10.57 -20.28
C ALA A 18 25.49 -10.34 -19.89
N VAL A 19 24.78 -9.44 -20.57
CA VAL A 19 23.36 -9.19 -20.35
C VAL A 19 22.53 -10.44 -20.66
N ARG A 20 22.80 -11.11 -21.79
CA ARG A 20 22.07 -12.32 -22.18
C ARG A 20 22.36 -13.49 -21.22
N GLY A 21 23.59 -13.61 -20.75
CA GLY A 21 24.02 -14.56 -19.73
C GLY A 21 23.32 -14.30 -18.41
N GLY A 22 23.38 -13.06 -17.91
CA GLY A 22 22.68 -12.62 -16.70
C GLY A 22 21.18 -12.87 -16.78
N TRP A 23 20.54 -12.56 -17.91
CA TRP A 23 19.12 -12.82 -18.14
C TRP A 23 18.77 -14.32 -18.12
N ARG A 24 19.63 -15.17 -18.69
CA ARG A 24 19.46 -16.64 -18.60
C ARG A 24 19.59 -17.11 -17.16
N THR A 25 20.58 -16.64 -16.41
CA THR A 25 20.77 -16.97 -15.00
C THR A 25 19.58 -16.53 -14.16
N ALA A 26 19.12 -15.29 -14.34
CA ALA A 26 17.93 -14.76 -13.68
C ALA A 26 16.70 -15.63 -13.97
N LYS A 27 16.49 -16.04 -15.23
CA LYS A 27 15.40 -16.97 -15.59
C LYS A 27 15.57 -18.32 -14.91
N THR A 28 16.77 -18.92 -14.91
CA THR A 28 17.01 -20.22 -14.26
C THR A 28 16.68 -20.16 -12.77
N VAL A 29 17.15 -19.12 -12.09
CA VAL A 29 16.86 -18.85 -10.68
C VAL A 29 15.36 -18.62 -10.48
N TYR A 30 14.73 -17.80 -11.33
CA TYR A 30 13.29 -17.54 -11.27
C TYR A 30 12.44 -18.79 -11.55
N TYR A 31 12.86 -19.70 -12.41
CA TYR A 31 12.12 -20.94 -12.72
C TYR A 31 12.53 -22.13 -11.86
N ALA A 32 13.56 -22.00 -11.01
CA ALA A 32 13.83 -22.99 -9.98
C ALA A 32 12.57 -23.18 -9.12
N ASN A 33 12.28 -24.43 -8.78
CA ASN A 33 10.98 -24.83 -8.22
C ASN A 33 11.12 -25.82 -7.05
N SER A 34 12.28 -25.83 -6.40
CA SER A 34 12.48 -26.57 -5.14
C SER A 34 11.65 -25.96 -4.02
N VAL A 35 11.36 -26.75 -2.98
CA VAL A 35 10.54 -26.31 -1.84
C VAL A 35 11.17 -25.10 -1.15
N SER A 36 12.46 -25.17 -0.79
CA SER A 36 13.18 -24.07 -0.13
C SER A 36 13.14 -22.78 -0.93
N TRP A 37 13.22 -22.88 -2.26
CA TRP A 37 13.17 -21.72 -3.14
C TRP A 37 11.78 -21.11 -3.25
N ARG A 38 10.71 -21.91 -3.20
CA ARG A 38 9.34 -21.39 -3.12
C ARG A 38 9.10 -20.65 -1.80
N VAL A 39 9.61 -21.18 -0.70
CA VAL A 39 9.53 -20.52 0.62
C VAL A 39 10.29 -19.20 0.58
N LEU A 40 11.52 -19.18 0.03
CA LEU A 40 12.30 -17.96 -0.11
C LEU A 40 11.59 -16.88 -0.95
N LYS A 41 11.03 -17.24 -2.12
CA LYS A 41 10.23 -16.32 -2.94
C LYS A 41 9.01 -15.78 -2.19
N SER A 42 8.32 -16.65 -1.45
CA SER A 42 7.15 -16.26 -0.68
C SER A 42 7.54 -15.29 0.44
N GLY A 43 8.62 -15.56 1.16
CA GLY A 43 9.17 -14.67 2.18
C GLY A 43 9.61 -13.32 1.62
N ALA A 44 10.28 -13.31 0.46
CA ALA A 44 10.67 -12.07 -0.21
C ALA A 44 9.45 -11.24 -0.64
N LEU A 45 8.37 -11.88 -1.11
CA LEU A 45 7.12 -11.18 -1.42
C LEU A 45 6.41 -10.66 -0.17
N VAL A 46 6.41 -11.41 0.92
CA VAL A 46 5.88 -10.91 2.21
C VAL A 46 6.67 -9.69 2.67
N PHE A 47 8.00 -9.75 2.62
CA PHE A 47 8.85 -8.61 2.97
C PHE A 47 8.58 -7.39 2.09
N LEU A 48 8.52 -7.57 0.76
CA LEU A 48 8.18 -6.52 -0.19
C LEU A 48 6.78 -5.95 0.07
N GLY A 49 5.80 -6.82 0.32
CA GLY A 49 4.43 -6.45 0.63
C GLY A 49 4.35 -5.57 1.88
N CYS A 50 5.01 -5.98 2.96
CA CYS A 50 5.12 -5.20 4.20
C CYS A 50 5.75 -3.84 3.94
N PHE A 51 6.84 -3.78 3.18
CA PHE A 51 7.56 -2.53 2.91
C PHE A 51 6.72 -1.57 2.09
N LEU A 52 6.08 -2.02 1.01
CA LEU A 52 5.22 -1.18 0.19
C LEU A 52 3.99 -0.71 0.95
N TRP A 53 3.39 -1.60 1.74
CA TRP A 53 2.22 -1.28 2.55
C TRP A 53 2.55 -0.28 3.67
N ALA A 54 3.53 -0.57 4.52
CA ALA A 54 3.92 0.32 5.62
C ALA A 54 4.55 1.62 5.10
N GLY A 55 5.43 1.54 4.09
CA GLY A 55 6.06 2.70 3.49
C GLY A 55 5.04 3.66 2.87
N SER A 56 4.04 3.16 2.14
CA SER A 56 2.99 4.01 1.57
C SER A 56 2.13 4.67 2.64
N ASN A 57 1.84 3.98 3.74
CA ASN A 57 1.15 4.57 4.89
C ASN A 57 1.97 5.70 5.52
N VAL A 58 3.27 5.50 5.72
CA VAL A 58 4.15 6.54 6.27
C VAL A 58 4.24 7.74 5.33
N LEU A 59 4.48 7.52 4.03
CA LEU A 59 4.54 8.61 3.06
C LEU A 59 3.19 9.33 2.93
N GLY A 60 2.07 8.61 2.98
CA GLY A 60 0.72 9.17 2.90
C GLY A 60 0.35 10.12 4.04
N SER A 61 1.09 10.09 5.16
CA SER A 61 0.96 11.07 6.24
C SER A 61 1.54 12.44 5.88
N TYR A 62 2.42 12.50 4.88
CA TYR A 62 3.16 13.70 4.47
C TYR A 62 2.82 14.18 3.05
N VAL A 63 2.36 13.29 2.16
CA VAL A 63 2.01 13.64 0.78
C VAL A 63 0.65 13.06 0.37
N ASP A 64 -0.16 13.85 -0.33
CA ASP A 64 -1.47 13.42 -0.87
C ASP A 64 -1.35 12.95 -2.31
N TRP A 65 -0.51 11.93 -2.55
CA TRP A 65 -0.37 11.34 -3.88
C TRP A 65 -1.24 10.10 -4.00
N GLY A 66 -2.29 10.16 -4.81
CA GLY A 66 -3.18 9.00 -5.03
C GLY A 66 -2.47 7.74 -5.55
N VAL A 67 -1.25 7.85 -6.11
CA VAL A 67 -0.43 6.68 -6.46
C VAL A 67 -0.04 5.84 -5.23
N LEU A 68 0.02 6.45 -4.04
CA LEU A 68 0.34 5.76 -2.80
C LEU A 68 -0.81 4.84 -2.36
N ASP A 69 -2.06 5.15 -2.68
CA ASP A 69 -3.20 4.27 -2.40
C ASP A 69 -3.06 2.94 -3.17
N TYR A 70 -2.67 3.01 -4.45
CA TYR A 70 -2.40 1.82 -5.26
C TYR A 70 -1.15 1.06 -4.80
N THR A 71 -0.12 1.77 -4.35
CA THR A 71 1.12 1.16 -3.84
C THR A 71 0.87 0.44 -2.51
N MET A 72 0.08 1.06 -1.63
CA MET A 72 -0.40 0.49 -0.37
C MET A 72 -1.25 -0.76 -0.63
N ALA A 73 -2.23 -0.66 -1.52
CA ALA A 73 -3.10 -1.78 -1.91
C ALA A 73 -2.28 -2.94 -2.53
N TYR A 74 -1.34 -2.63 -3.42
CA TYR A 74 -0.42 -3.63 -3.97
C TYR A 74 0.36 -4.34 -2.87
N GLY A 75 0.95 -3.59 -1.94
CA GLY A 75 1.67 -4.15 -0.79
C GLY A 75 0.80 -5.10 0.03
N ALA A 76 -0.39 -4.65 0.42
CA ALA A 76 -1.34 -5.43 1.21
C ALA A 76 -1.80 -6.72 0.49
N VAL A 77 -2.13 -6.65 -0.79
CA VAL A 77 -2.55 -7.83 -1.57
C VAL A 77 -1.38 -8.80 -1.74
N VAL A 78 -0.16 -8.32 -1.99
CA VAL A 78 1.04 -9.17 -2.15
C VAL A 78 1.33 -10.00 -0.91
N LEU A 79 1.08 -9.48 0.31
CA LEU A 79 1.29 -10.21 1.56
C LEU A 79 0.57 -11.56 1.59
N VAL A 80 -0.66 -11.60 1.06
CA VAL A 80 -1.50 -12.80 1.05
C VAL A 80 -1.36 -13.55 -0.27
N TYR A 81 -1.48 -12.82 -1.39
CA TYR A 81 -1.44 -13.40 -2.72
C TYR A 81 -0.09 -14.06 -3.02
N GLY A 82 1.02 -13.42 -2.66
CA GLY A 82 2.37 -13.89 -2.97
C GLY A 82 2.64 -15.31 -2.46
N PRO A 83 2.50 -15.57 -1.15
CA PRO A 83 2.63 -16.92 -0.59
C PRO A 83 1.67 -17.94 -1.21
N ILE A 84 0.38 -17.61 -1.36
CA ILE A 84 -0.61 -18.52 -1.95
C ILE A 84 -0.22 -18.87 -3.39
N HIS A 85 0.19 -17.89 -4.17
CA HIS A 85 0.54 -18.08 -5.58
C HIS A 85 1.77 -18.98 -5.73
N HIS A 86 2.82 -18.74 -4.94
CA HIS A 86 4.08 -19.47 -5.06
C HIS A 86 4.10 -20.84 -4.35
N LEU A 87 3.35 -21.01 -3.26
CA LEU A 87 3.30 -22.26 -2.50
C LEU A 87 2.21 -23.21 -3.02
N VAL A 88 1.11 -22.69 -3.55
CA VAL A 88 -0.07 -23.50 -3.91
C VAL A 88 -0.35 -23.44 -5.42
N VAL A 89 -0.58 -22.25 -5.97
CA VAL A 89 -1.08 -22.08 -7.34
C VAL A 89 -0.07 -22.57 -8.38
N ILE A 90 1.18 -22.10 -8.32
CA ILE A 90 2.21 -22.48 -9.31
C ILE A 90 2.49 -23.99 -9.26
N PRO A 91 2.73 -24.63 -8.09
CA PRO A 91 2.94 -26.07 -8.03
C PRO A 91 1.76 -26.88 -8.58
N LEU A 92 0.53 -26.44 -8.26
CA LEU A 92 -0.69 -27.08 -8.75
C LEU A 92 -0.85 -26.92 -10.26
N ALA A 93 -0.64 -25.71 -10.78
CA ALA A 93 -0.69 -25.42 -12.22
C ALA A 93 0.32 -26.26 -13.00
N LEU A 94 1.55 -26.40 -12.48
CA LEU A 94 2.59 -27.24 -13.09
C LEU A 94 2.22 -28.73 -13.07
N ARG A 95 1.64 -29.22 -11.97
CA ARG A 95 1.14 -30.60 -11.88
C ARG A 95 0.02 -30.85 -12.89
N TRP A 96 -0.94 -29.92 -12.99
CA TRP A 96 -2.09 -30.04 -13.88
C TRP A 96 -1.73 -29.86 -15.36
N ARG A 97 -0.72 -29.05 -15.69
CA ARG A 97 -0.18 -28.92 -17.06
C ARG A 97 0.34 -30.23 -17.64
N ARG A 98 0.79 -31.15 -16.79
CA ARG A 98 1.27 -32.50 -17.17
C ARG A 98 0.16 -33.54 -17.24
N SER A 99 -1.07 -33.18 -16.87
CA SER A 99 -2.24 -34.08 -16.96
C SER A 99 -2.87 -34.03 -18.37
N ALA A 100 -3.83 -34.92 -18.64
CA ALA A 100 -4.63 -34.91 -19.86
C ALA A 100 -6.01 -34.23 -19.66
N GLY A 101 -6.65 -33.85 -20.76
CA GLY A 101 -8.04 -33.37 -20.77
C GLY A 101 -8.26 -32.02 -20.08
N LEU A 102 -9.33 -31.91 -19.29
CA LEU A 102 -9.76 -30.65 -18.68
C LEU A 102 -8.71 -30.07 -17.71
N ARG A 103 -8.07 -30.93 -16.90
CA ARG A 103 -7.02 -30.52 -15.95
C ARG A 103 -5.85 -29.83 -16.66
N GLN A 104 -5.48 -30.30 -17.85
CA GLN A 104 -4.44 -29.67 -18.64
C GLN A 104 -4.80 -28.25 -19.08
N ARG A 105 -6.05 -28.04 -19.53
CA ARG A 105 -6.54 -26.71 -19.94
C ARG A 105 -6.55 -25.75 -18.75
N VAL A 106 -7.06 -26.20 -17.61
CA VAL A 106 -7.09 -25.40 -16.37
C VAL A 106 -5.67 -25.05 -15.93
N GLY A 107 -4.75 -26.03 -15.87
CA GLY A 107 -3.36 -25.79 -15.46
C GLY A 107 -2.61 -24.80 -16.37
N LYS A 108 -2.98 -24.69 -17.66
CA LYS A 108 -2.42 -23.71 -18.60
C LYS A 108 -2.95 -22.28 -18.35
N ARG A 109 -4.20 -22.13 -17.90
CA ARG A 109 -4.85 -20.83 -17.69
C ARG A 109 -4.76 -20.32 -16.26
N LEU A 110 -4.60 -21.22 -15.28
CA LEU A 110 -4.64 -20.89 -13.85
C LEU A 110 -3.66 -19.78 -13.43
N PRO A 111 -2.38 -19.75 -13.88
CA PRO A 111 -1.47 -18.66 -13.50
C PRO A 111 -1.93 -17.30 -14.04
N THR A 112 -2.39 -17.25 -15.30
CA THR A 112 -2.89 -16.01 -15.92
C THR A 112 -4.19 -15.55 -15.27
N ALA A 113 -5.12 -16.47 -14.97
CA ALA A 113 -6.35 -16.15 -14.27
C ALA A 113 -6.06 -15.56 -12.88
N MET A 114 -5.13 -16.16 -12.13
CA MET A 114 -4.73 -15.63 -10.82
C MET A 114 -4.04 -14.27 -10.92
N LEU A 115 -3.26 -14.01 -11.97
CA LEU A 115 -2.70 -12.68 -12.20
C LEU A 115 -3.78 -11.63 -12.48
N VAL A 116 -4.80 -11.97 -13.28
CA VAL A 116 -5.94 -11.07 -13.52
C VAL A 116 -6.69 -10.78 -12.21
N VAL A 117 -6.95 -11.81 -11.41
CA VAL A 117 -7.58 -11.65 -10.09
C VAL A 117 -6.74 -10.77 -9.18
N PHE A 118 -5.41 -10.95 -9.17
CA PHE A 118 -4.49 -10.10 -8.42
C PHE A 118 -4.58 -8.63 -8.83
N LEU A 119 -4.48 -8.34 -10.14
CA LEU A 119 -4.54 -6.96 -10.64
C LEU A 119 -5.91 -6.33 -10.38
N ALA A 120 -7.00 -7.09 -10.55
CA ALA A 120 -8.34 -6.63 -10.23
C ALA A 120 -8.48 -6.33 -8.73
N ALA A 121 -7.96 -7.19 -7.85
CA ALA A 121 -7.97 -6.95 -6.41
C ALA A 121 -7.19 -5.69 -6.02
N VAL A 122 -6.02 -5.46 -6.63
CA VAL A 122 -5.23 -4.23 -6.41
C VAL A 122 -5.98 -3.00 -6.91
N ALA A 123 -6.59 -3.05 -8.09
CA ALA A 123 -7.36 -1.94 -8.64
C ALA A 123 -8.56 -1.59 -7.74
N VAL A 124 -9.35 -2.59 -7.35
CA VAL A 124 -10.50 -2.39 -6.45
C VAL A 124 -10.04 -1.87 -5.08
N ALA A 125 -9.02 -2.48 -4.47
CA ALA A 125 -8.54 -2.06 -3.16
C ALA A 125 -7.87 -0.68 -3.16
N GLY A 126 -7.21 -0.30 -4.26
CA GLY A 126 -6.63 1.03 -4.43
C GLY A 126 -7.68 2.11 -4.66
N THR A 127 -8.74 1.81 -5.41
CA THR A 127 -9.86 2.74 -5.65
C THR A 127 -10.75 2.90 -4.42
N PHE A 128 -11.07 1.80 -3.74
CA PHE A 128 -11.82 1.81 -2.49
C PHE A 128 -10.83 1.56 -1.35
N SER A 129 -9.99 2.56 -1.06
CA SER A 129 -8.94 2.44 -0.03
C SER A 129 -9.56 2.02 1.31
N ALA A 130 -9.59 0.73 1.56
CA ALA A 130 -10.27 0.17 2.71
C ALA A 130 -9.50 0.62 3.95
N GLY A 131 -10.20 1.17 4.94
CA GLY A 131 -9.62 1.62 6.20
C GLY A 131 -8.77 0.58 6.92
N ALA A 132 -8.97 -0.71 6.61
CA ALA A 132 -8.17 -1.83 7.09
C ALA A 132 -6.68 -1.77 6.67
N MET A 133 -6.37 -1.15 5.53
CA MET A 133 -5.01 -1.01 5.03
C MET A 133 -4.33 0.27 5.51
N ALA A 134 -5.11 1.24 6.01
CA ALA A 134 -4.59 2.47 6.58
C ALA A 134 -4.24 2.24 8.07
N VAL A 135 -2.99 2.50 8.42
CA VAL A 135 -2.50 2.53 9.81
C VAL A 135 -2.00 3.94 10.09
N ASP A 136 -2.55 4.56 11.13
CA ASP A 136 -2.08 5.86 11.61
C ASP A 136 -0.78 5.68 12.42
N PHE A 137 0.35 5.72 11.72
CA PHE A 137 1.67 5.74 12.36
C PHE A 137 2.00 7.10 12.98
N GLY A 138 1.25 8.16 12.64
CA GLY A 138 1.43 9.50 13.20
C GLY A 138 1.08 9.55 14.68
N SER A 139 0.04 8.83 15.10
CA SER A 139 -0.33 8.68 16.52
C SER A 139 0.63 7.79 17.33
N ALA A 140 1.24 6.77 16.71
CA ALA A 140 2.13 5.84 17.41
C ALA A 140 3.57 6.37 17.60
N MET A 141 4.02 7.26 16.72
CA MET A 141 5.33 7.94 16.84
C MET A 141 5.27 9.21 17.71
N GLY A 142 4.08 9.61 18.19
CA GLY A 142 3.87 10.79 19.04
C GLY A 142 4.20 10.59 20.53
N GLY A 143 4.51 9.36 20.96
CA GLY A 143 5.01 9.11 22.32
C GLY A 143 6.52 9.32 22.39
N ASP A 144 6.97 10.41 23.01
CA ASP A 144 8.35 10.78 23.34
C ASP A 144 9.26 11.39 22.24
N GLY A 145 8.77 11.61 21.02
CA GLY A 145 9.60 12.12 19.91
C GLY A 145 9.04 13.28 19.07
N ALA A 146 7.79 13.68 19.28
CA ALA A 146 7.23 14.83 18.58
C ALA A 146 7.87 16.11 19.13
N THR A 147 8.66 16.81 18.32
CA THR A 147 9.02 18.20 18.64
C THR A 147 7.74 19.00 18.79
N ALA A 148 7.68 19.91 19.78
CA ALA A 148 6.54 20.78 20.14
C ALA A 148 6.08 21.76 19.03
N THR A 149 6.34 21.41 17.78
CA THR A 149 6.14 22.20 16.57
C THR A 149 5.39 21.40 15.50
N GLN A 150 4.96 20.16 15.77
CA GLN A 150 4.10 19.43 14.85
C GLN A 150 2.65 19.52 15.33
N PRO A 151 1.68 19.78 14.44
CA PRO A 151 0.28 19.77 14.82
C PRO A 151 -0.11 18.38 15.31
N GLU A 152 -1.03 18.33 16.26
CA GLU A 152 -1.59 17.10 16.84
C GLU A 152 -3.10 17.14 16.82
N LEU A 153 -3.74 15.98 16.61
CA LEU A 153 -5.20 15.84 16.55
C LEU A 153 -5.68 14.98 17.73
N ALA A 154 -6.35 15.63 18.68
CA ALA A 154 -7.05 14.98 19.78
C ALA A 154 -8.53 14.86 19.41
N CYS A 155 -9.13 13.67 19.62
CA CYS A 155 -10.56 13.47 19.40
C CYS A 155 -11.16 12.74 20.60
N THR A 156 -12.32 13.20 21.04
CA THR A 156 -13.12 12.63 22.13
C THR A 156 -14.52 12.33 21.64
N THR A 157 -15.10 11.24 22.13
CA THR A 157 -16.50 10.92 21.85
C THR A 157 -17.38 11.67 22.84
N GLU A 158 -18.40 12.38 22.36
CA GLU A 158 -19.35 13.04 23.24
C GLU A 158 -20.47 12.09 23.67
N SER A 159 -21.20 12.48 24.71
CA SER A 159 -22.14 11.64 25.47
C SER A 159 -23.19 10.99 24.56
N GLY A 160 -23.07 9.68 24.33
CA GLY A 160 -23.98 8.88 23.49
C GLY A 160 -23.32 8.17 22.32
N GLY A 161 -22.08 8.51 21.96
CA GLY A 161 -21.39 7.86 20.82
C GLY A 161 -21.78 8.40 19.44
N GLU A 162 -22.67 9.40 19.41
CA GLU A 162 -23.26 9.94 18.18
C GLU A 162 -22.39 10.99 17.51
N THR A 163 -21.55 11.69 18.28
CA THR A 163 -20.65 12.74 17.81
C THR A 163 -19.22 12.56 18.31
N VAL A 164 -18.26 12.87 17.44
CA VAL A 164 -16.84 12.90 17.76
C VAL A 164 -16.35 14.34 17.68
N ALA A 165 -15.99 14.91 18.82
CA ALA A 165 -15.37 16.24 18.90
C ALA A 165 -13.87 16.08 18.72
N CYS A 166 -13.27 16.90 17.85
CA CYS A 166 -11.84 16.91 17.60
C CYS A 166 -11.27 18.32 17.71
N GLU A 167 -10.05 18.42 18.24
CA GLU A 167 -9.28 19.64 18.38
C GLU A 167 -7.88 19.43 17.79
N VAL A 168 -7.38 20.43 17.07
CA VAL A 168 -6.00 20.48 16.58
C VAL A 168 -5.16 21.39 17.48
N THR A 169 -4.15 20.83 18.14
CA THR A 169 -3.16 21.57 18.94
C THR A 169 -1.85 21.76 18.17
N ASN A 170 -0.99 22.71 18.58
CA ASN A 170 0.26 23.08 17.88
C ASN A 170 0.05 23.45 16.40
N ALA A 171 -0.96 24.29 16.14
CA ALA A 171 -1.48 24.60 14.82
C ALA A 171 -0.82 25.83 14.15
N GLU A 172 0.37 26.27 14.58
CA GLU A 172 0.97 27.54 14.12
C GLU A 172 1.28 27.59 12.61
N ARG A 173 1.34 26.42 11.96
CA ARG A 173 1.54 26.29 10.50
C ARG A 173 0.29 25.83 9.75
N VAL A 174 -0.84 25.74 10.44
CA VAL A 174 -2.12 25.28 9.87
C VAL A 174 -2.99 26.51 9.64
N GLU A 175 -3.49 26.64 8.43
CA GLU A 175 -4.44 27.69 8.04
C GLU A 175 -5.81 27.08 7.72
N ARG A 176 -5.85 25.80 7.35
CA ARG A 176 -7.11 25.13 7.01
C ARG A 176 -7.12 23.67 7.43
N VAL A 177 -8.23 23.24 8.00
CA VAL A 177 -8.53 21.85 8.33
C VAL A 177 -9.66 21.36 7.43
N VAL A 178 -9.46 20.25 6.73
CA VAL A 178 -10.50 19.63 5.89
C VAL A 178 -10.75 18.22 6.38
N VAL A 179 -12.02 17.92 6.67
CA VAL A 179 -12.46 16.59 7.06
C VAL A 179 -13.15 15.93 5.88
N THR A 180 -12.75 14.72 5.56
CA THR A 180 -13.31 13.93 4.45
C THR A 180 -13.72 12.54 4.92
N SER A 181 -14.75 11.97 4.32
CA SER A 181 -15.14 10.57 4.46
C SER A 181 -15.46 9.99 3.08
N ALA A 182 -15.01 8.77 2.81
CA ALA A 182 -15.13 8.13 1.49
C ALA A 182 -14.67 8.95 0.26
N GLY A 183 -13.85 10.00 0.47
CA GLY A 183 -13.40 10.93 -0.57
C GLY A 183 -14.28 12.17 -0.75
N GLU A 184 -15.42 12.25 -0.06
CA GLU A 184 -16.26 13.44 0.01
C GLU A 184 -15.84 14.33 1.19
N GLN A 185 -15.90 15.64 0.99
CA GLN A 185 -15.63 16.62 2.05
C GLN A 185 -16.86 16.76 2.96
N LEU A 186 -16.69 16.46 4.24
CA LEU A 186 -17.71 16.64 5.26
C LEU A 186 -17.76 18.08 5.75
N LEU A 187 -16.59 18.63 6.11
CA LEU A 187 -16.46 20.01 6.60
C LEU A 187 -15.06 20.58 6.33
N ALA A 188 -14.96 21.90 6.36
CA ALA A 188 -13.70 22.63 6.38
C ALA A 188 -13.74 23.71 7.47
N VAL A 189 -12.64 23.88 8.18
CA VAL A 189 -12.43 24.93 9.19
C VAL A 189 -11.24 25.77 8.73
N ASP A 190 -11.48 27.03 8.43
CA ASP A 190 -10.48 27.95 7.88
C ASP A 190 -9.93 28.94 8.93
N ASP A 191 -10.51 28.98 10.14
CA ASP A 191 -10.12 29.93 11.20
C ASP A 191 -9.84 29.21 12.55
N PRO A 192 -8.82 29.63 13.32
CA PRO A 192 -8.59 29.13 14.66
C PRO A 192 -9.62 29.68 15.68
N PRO A 193 -9.95 28.93 16.76
CA PRO A 193 -9.43 27.60 17.11
C PRO A 193 -9.96 26.51 16.17
N PHE A 194 -9.06 25.59 15.77
CA PHE A 194 -9.40 24.49 14.87
C PHE A 194 -10.09 23.35 15.63
N GLU A 195 -11.32 23.62 16.04
CA GLU A 195 -12.23 22.70 16.71
C GLU A 195 -13.38 22.32 15.76
N PHE A 196 -13.74 21.05 15.71
CA PHE A 196 -14.85 20.58 14.88
C PHE A 196 -15.46 19.29 15.44
N THR A 197 -16.73 19.08 15.10
CA THR A 197 -17.48 17.89 15.47
C THR A 197 -17.85 17.12 14.21
N VAL A 198 -17.66 15.80 14.24
CA VAL A 198 -18.09 14.89 13.18
C VAL A 198 -19.23 14.04 13.71
N GLU A 199 -20.39 14.11 13.06
CA GLU A 199 -21.52 13.22 13.34
C GLU A 199 -21.24 11.82 12.80
N ALA A 200 -21.50 10.79 13.61
CA ALA A 200 -21.33 9.41 13.19
C ALA A 200 -22.16 9.07 11.94
N SER A 201 -23.37 9.64 11.83
CA SER A 201 -24.26 9.50 10.68
C SER A 201 -23.73 10.11 9.38
N ALA A 202 -22.82 11.08 9.46
CA ALA A 202 -22.22 11.72 8.30
C ALA A 202 -21.00 10.95 7.76
N VAL A 203 -20.49 9.97 8.52
CA VAL A 203 -19.35 9.16 8.14
C VAL A 203 -19.82 7.98 7.31
N GLU A 204 -19.50 7.98 6.02
CA GLU A 204 -19.92 6.91 5.12
C GLU A 204 -19.18 5.61 5.43
N SER A 205 -19.93 4.51 5.51
CA SER A 205 -19.36 3.18 5.71
C SER A 205 -18.77 2.63 4.42
N THR A 206 -17.45 2.56 4.32
CA THR A 206 -16.78 1.83 3.22
C THR A 206 -16.33 0.47 3.72
N MET A 207 -16.91 -0.61 3.18
CA MET A 207 -16.62 -2.01 3.58
C MET A 207 -16.81 -2.26 5.09
N ASP A 208 -17.99 -1.90 5.62
CA ASP A 208 -18.39 -2.06 7.03
C ASP A 208 -17.49 -1.34 8.05
N ARG A 209 -16.86 -0.23 7.65
CA ARG A 209 -16.02 0.58 8.56
C ARG A 209 -16.27 2.07 8.38
N GLU A 210 -16.66 2.71 9.48
CA GLU A 210 -16.89 4.15 9.57
C GLU A 210 -15.57 4.85 9.92
N GLN A 211 -15.02 5.57 8.94
CA GLN A 211 -13.77 6.32 9.10
C GLN A 211 -13.83 7.69 8.44
N PHE A 212 -13.11 8.64 9.02
CA PHE A 212 -12.91 9.97 8.45
C PHE A 212 -11.41 10.32 8.44
N ARG A 213 -11.03 11.18 7.50
CA ARG A 213 -9.67 11.69 7.36
C ARG A 213 -9.67 13.18 7.65
N VAL A 214 -8.70 13.63 8.42
CA VAL A 214 -8.48 15.05 8.74
C VAL A 214 -7.19 15.48 8.07
N ARG A 215 -7.28 16.47 7.19
CA ARG A 215 -6.16 17.01 6.42
C ARG A 215 -5.89 18.43 6.88
N LEU A 216 -4.66 18.71 7.27
CA LEU A 216 -4.19 20.01 7.72
C LEU A 216 -3.38 20.65 6.60
N TYR A 217 -3.74 21.87 6.22
CA TYR A 217 -3.09 22.63 5.15
C TYR A 217 -2.47 23.92 5.68
N ASP A 218 -1.35 24.32 5.08
CA ASP A 218 -0.72 25.63 5.33
C ASP A 218 -1.35 26.73 4.46
N GLY A 219 -0.93 27.99 4.65
CA GLY A 219 -1.41 29.14 3.87
C GLY A 219 -1.05 29.14 2.38
N ASN A 220 -0.20 28.21 1.94
CA ASN A 220 0.11 28.01 0.53
C ASN A 220 -0.74 26.88 -0.07
N GLY A 221 -1.62 26.25 0.71
CA GLY A 221 -2.43 25.11 0.30
C GLY A 221 -1.65 23.78 0.28
N ASN A 222 -0.46 23.70 0.89
CA ASN A 222 0.29 22.46 0.99
C ASN A 222 -0.22 21.62 2.17
N LEU A 223 -0.27 20.30 1.97
CA LEU A 223 -0.57 19.38 3.06
C LEU A 223 0.56 19.42 4.10
N VAL A 224 0.23 19.83 5.31
CA VAL A 224 1.13 19.78 6.47
C VAL A 224 1.09 18.39 7.09
N ARG A 225 -0.11 17.84 7.28
CA ARG A 225 -0.31 16.53 7.90
C ARG A 225 -1.68 15.95 7.58
N GLN A 226 -1.78 14.63 7.56
CA GLN A 226 -3.04 13.91 7.45
C GLN A 226 -3.20 12.89 8.58
N TYR A 227 -4.40 12.82 9.15
CA TYR A 227 -4.82 11.83 10.14
C TYR A 227 -5.96 10.99 9.59
N THR A 228 -6.02 9.72 9.97
CA THR A 228 -7.16 8.83 9.70
C THR A 228 -7.71 8.31 11.03
N ARG A 229 -8.99 8.55 11.30
CA ARG A 229 -9.67 8.12 12.53
C ARG A 229 -10.82 7.18 12.19
N ARG A 230 -10.98 6.14 13.01
CA ARG A 230 -12.09 5.18 12.94
C ARG A 230 -13.04 5.45 14.10
N LEU A 231 -14.36 5.51 13.86
CA LEU A 231 -15.33 5.75 14.93
C LEU A 231 -15.23 4.71 16.04
N SER A 232 -15.02 3.44 15.68
CA SER A 232 -14.85 2.33 16.63
C SER A 232 -13.64 2.46 17.57
N THR A 233 -12.62 3.24 17.19
CA THR A 233 -11.40 3.43 17.99
C THR A 233 -11.50 4.66 18.89
N VAL A 234 -12.29 5.66 18.50
CA VAL A 234 -12.53 6.86 19.32
C VAL A 234 -13.56 6.59 20.43
N GLY A 235 -14.44 5.60 20.24
CA GLY A 235 -15.45 5.15 21.21
C GLY A 235 -14.99 4.12 22.26
N LEU A 236 -13.69 3.82 22.38
CA LEU A 236 -13.15 2.99 23.47
C LEU A 236 -12.45 3.87 24.50
N ASN A 237 -13.24 4.57 25.33
CA ASN A 237 -12.88 5.00 26.67
C ASN A 237 -14.14 5.03 27.54
#